data_AF-A0A5R8P6W8-F1
#
_entry.id   AF-A0A5R8P6W8-F1
#
_cell.length_a   1.000
_cell.length_b   1.000
_cell.length_c   1.000
_cell.angle_alpha   90.00
_cell.angle_beta   90.00
_cell.angle_gamma   90.00
#
_symmetry.space_group_name_H-M   'P 1'
#
loop_
_entity.id
_entity.type
_entity.pdbx_description
1 polymer ?
#
loop_
_entity_poly.entity_id
_entity_poly.type
_entity_poly.pdbx_seq_one_letter_code
_entity_poly.pdbx_strand_id
1 'polypeptide(L)'
;MGDTLTVRRATEADRDPVIEAFGKCSDEAVTAWVLEGHPIEPFIDQHVPMIIDRGLKEDEIWISGSGDDIWAVSIWQHVTSGERFVAEAAEARAMRQQAPELSVARRLETLTALLAAEHPREFPHRYLQVIVTVPEHRGKGAGAAILGDRLKVYTEQQVPAFLEASTERSSRLYARCGFEATGKRHPLPENGPTLISMWFRP
;
A
#
# COMPACT_ATOMS: atom_id res chain seq x y z
N MET A 1 12.26 2.95 -30.68
CA MET A 1 10.98 3.43 -30.12
C MET A 1 11.16 3.42 -28.63
N GLY A 2 11.02 4.57 -27.96
CA GLY A 2 11.14 4.61 -26.50
C GLY A 2 9.95 3.88 -25.90
N ASP A 3 10.22 2.97 -24.97
CA ASP A 3 9.22 2.25 -24.19
C ASP A 3 8.28 3.23 -23.51
N THR A 4 7.06 3.37 -24.05
CA THR A 4 6.04 4.27 -23.50
C THR A 4 5.54 3.71 -22.18
N LEU A 5 5.59 4.52 -21.12
CA LEU A 5 5.03 4.18 -19.83
C LEU A 5 3.50 4.22 -19.91
N THR A 6 2.85 3.12 -19.54
CA THR A 6 1.39 2.98 -19.51
C THR A 6 0.90 2.72 -18.09
N VAL A 7 -0.36 3.04 -17.83
CA VAL A 7 -1.07 2.73 -16.58
C VAL A 7 -2.33 1.96 -16.94
N ARG A 8 -2.59 0.84 -16.28
CA ARG A 8 -3.82 0.06 -16.46
C ARG A 8 -4.24 -0.64 -15.18
N ARG A 9 -5.51 -1.02 -15.11
CA ARG A 9 -6.02 -1.88 -14.03
C ARG A 9 -5.50 -3.29 -14.27
N ALA A 10 -5.05 -3.94 -13.20
CA ALA A 10 -4.73 -5.36 -13.23
C ALA A 10 -5.99 -6.21 -13.25
N THR A 11 -5.89 -7.38 -13.85
CA THR A 11 -6.94 -8.39 -13.99
C THR A 11 -6.49 -9.71 -13.37
N GLU A 12 -7.36 -10.72 -13.32
CA GLU A 12 -6.99 -12.05 -12.85
C GLU A 12 -5.81 -12.66 -13.64
N ALA A 13 -5.65 -12.30 -14.92
CA ALA A 13 -4.53 -12.75 -15.74
C ALA A 13 -3.18 -12.15 -15.29
N ASP A 14 -3.20 -11.04 -14.54
CA ASP A 14 -2.01 -10.36 -14.03
C ASP A 14 -1.59 -10.87 -12.64
N ARG A 15 -2.33 -11.81 -12.05
CA ARG A 15 -2.11 -12.28 -10.67
C ARG A 15 -0.65 -12.63 -10.39
N ASP A 16 -0.10 -13.59 -11.12
CA ASP A 16 1.26 -14.09 -10.87
C ASP A 16 2.34 -13.04 -11.21
N PRO A 17 2.26 -12.30 -12.34
CA PRO A 17 3.16 -11.17 -12.60
C PRO A 17 3.14 -10.09 -11.52
N VAL A 18 1.95 -9.77 -10.96
CA VAL A 18 1.81 -8.80 -9.89
C VAL A 18 2.43 -9.31 -8.59
N ILE A 19 2.24 -10.59 -8.24
CA ILE A 19 2.88 -11.24 -7.09
C ILE A 19 4.41 -11.16 -7.24
N GLU A 20 4.95 -11.48 -8.42
CA GLU A 20 6.38 -11.42 -8.69
C GLU A 20 6.92 -9.99 -8.52
N ALA A 21 6.26 -9.00 -9.13
CA ALA A 21 6.67 -7.60 -9.04
C ALA A 21 6.60 -7.06 -7.60
N PHE A 22 5.55 -7.41 -6.86
CA PHE A 22 5.38 -7.02 -5.46
C PHE A 22 6.44 -7.68 -4.57
N GLY A 23 6.72 -8.98 -4.77
CA GLY A 23 7.73 -9.73 -4.02
C GLY A 23 9.15 -9.15 -4.16
N LYS A 24 9.48 -8.52 -5.30
CA LYS A 24 10.75 -7.80 -5.50
C LYS A 24 10.88 -6.51 -4.67
N CYS A 25 9.78 -6.01 -4.09
CA CYS A 25 9.73 -4.74 -3.35
C CYS A 25 9.86 -4.92 -1.83
N SER A 26 10.78 -5.79 -1.41
CA SER A 26 11.02 -6.20 -0.03
C SER A 26 11.45 -5.08 0.93
N ASP A 27 12.03 -4.03 0.39
CA ASP A 27 12.57 -2.88 1.11
C ASP A 27 11.53 -1.77 1.34
N GLU A 28 10.25 -2.03 1.06
CA GLU A 28 9.17 -1.16 1.53
C GLU A 28 9.26 -1.04 3.07
N ALA A 29 9.24 0.18 3.58
CA ALA A 29 9.68 0.49 4.94
C ALA A 29 8.84 -0.21 6.03
N VAL A 30 7.52 -0.34 5.83
CA VAL A 30 6.64 -1.03 6.78
C VAL A 30 6.88 -2.53 6.72
N THR A 31 6.98 -3.10 5.52
CA THR A 31 7.26 -4.51 5.27
C THR A 31 8.60 -4.93 5.87
N ALA A 32 9.67 -4.17 5.59
CA ALA A 32 11.00 -4.38 6.14
C ALA A 32 11.00 -4.32 7.68
N TRP A 33 10.24 -3.39 8.27
CA TRP A 33 10.08 -3.32 9.73
C TRP A 33 9.31 -4.51 10.30
N VAL A 34 8.18 -4.89 9.71
CA VAL A 34 7.39 -6.05 10.14
C VAL A 34 8.26 -7.31 10.15
N LEU A 35 9.08 -7.49 9.12
CA LEU A 35 9.90 -8.69 8.90
C LEU A 35 11.31 -8.63 9.51
N GLU A 36 11.73 -7.54 10.13
CA GLU A 36 13.08 -7.44 10.66
C GLU A 36 13.39 -8.60 11.63
N GLY A 37 14.46 -9.35 11.33
CA GLY A 37 14.88 -10.56 12.04
C GLY A 37 14.28 -11.87 11.51
N HIS A 38 13.50 -11.83 10.43
CA HIS A 38 12.85 -12.99 9.81
C HIS A 38 13.19 -13.10 8.32
N PRO A 39 13.20 -14.33 7.76
CA PRO A 39 13.32 -14.51 6.31
C PRO A 39 12.12 -13.92 5.60
N ILE A 40 12.36 -13.38 4.41
CA ILE A 40 11.31 -12.72 3.63
C ILE A 40 10.53 -13.70 2.76
N GLU A 41 11.14 -14.82 2.38
CA GLU A 41 10.59 -15.80 1.45
C GLU A 41 9.24 -16.33 1.94
N PRO A 42 9.05 -16.74 3.22
CA PRO A 42 7.74 -17.18 3.70
C PRO A 42 6.67 -16.07 3.65
N PHE A 43 7.07 -14.81 3.83
CA PHE A 43 6.14 -13.68 3.71
C PHE A 43 5.73 -13.46 2.26
N ILE A 44 6.68 -13.50 1.32
CA ILE A 44 6.38 -13.41 -0.12
C ILE A 44 5.47 -14.56 -0.53
N ASP A 45 5.80 -15.80 -0.16
CA ASP A 45 5.08 -16.98 -0.62
C ASP A 45 3.66 -17.10 -0.06
N GLN A 46 3.40 -16.54 1.13
CA GLN A 46 2.10 -16.67 1.80
C GLN A 46 1.28 -15.38 1.82
N HIS A 47 1.92 -14.26 2.14
CA HIS A 47 1.21 -13.01 2.41
C HIS A 47 0.94 -12.21 1.14
N VAL A 48 1.90 -12.15 0.21
CA VAL A 48 1.74 -11.39 -1.04
C VAL A 48 0.60 -11.96 -1.89
N PRO A 49 0.50 -13.29 -2.17
CA PRO A 49 -0.64 -13.86 -2.87
C PRO A 49 -1.97 -13.51 -2.22
N MET A 50 -2.08 -13.58 -0.89
CA MET A 50 -3.31 -13.24 -0.18
C MET A 50 -3.72 -11.77 -0.40
N ILE A 51 -2.77 -10.83 -0.29
CA ILE A 51 -3.03 -9.40 -0.55
C ILE A 51 -3.47 -9.19 -2.01
N ILE A 52 -2.78 -9.81 -2.97
CA ILE A 52 -3.09 -9.65 -4.40
C ILE A 52 -4.44 -10.28 -4.74
N ASP A 53 -4.74 -11.48 -4.24
CA ASP A 53 -6.01 -12.17 -4.47
C ASP A 53 -7.19 -11.37 -3.93
N ARG A 54 -7.06 -10.86 -2.70
CA ARG A 54 -8.06 -9.96 -2.12
C ARG A 54 -8.17 -8.68 -2.94
N GLY A 55 -7.04 -8.10 -3.34
CA GLY A 55 -7.01 -6.86 -4.10
C GLY A 55 -7.67 -6.96 -5.48
N LEU A 56 -7.48 -8.08 -6.18
CA LEU A 56 -8.12 -8.36 -7.47
C LEU A 56 -9.63 -8.58 -7.33
N LYS A 57 -10.07 -9.17 -6.21
CA LYS A 57 -11.47 -9.52 -5.96
C LYS A 57 -12.30 -8.36 -5.41
N GLU A 58 -11.75 -7.61 -4.47
CA GLU A 58 -12.49 -6.67 -3.61
C GLU A 58 -12.06 -5.20 -3.78
N ASP A 59 -10.86 -4.96 -4.31
CA ASP A 59 -10.25 -3.63 -4.42
C ASP A 59 -9.89 -3.26 -5.89
N GLU A 60 -9.06 -2.23 -6.05
CA GLU A 60 -8.49 -1.84 -7.33
C GLU A 60 -6.96 -2.00 -7.29
N ILE A 61 -6.44 -2.95 -8.07
CA ILE A 61 -5.01 -3.03 -8.35
C ILE A 61 -4.71 -2.28 -9.64
N TRP A 62 -3.81 -1.31 -9.56
CA TRP A 62 -3.32 -0.55 -10.72
C TRP A 62 -1.84 -0.80 -10.90
N ILE A 63 -1.44 -1.05 -12.14
CA ILE A 63 -0.07 -1.31 -12.52
C ILE A 63 0.40 -0.28 -13.56
N SER A 64 1.69 0.01 -13.53
CA SER A 64 2.34 0.78 -14.58
C SER A 64 3.65 0.16 -15.02
N GLY A 65 4.00 0.41 -16.27
CA GLY A 65 5.19 -0.14 -16.89
C GLY A 65 5.16 0.01 -18.40
N SER A 66 5.96 -0.79 -19.10
CA SER A 66 6.03 -0.73 -20.56
C SER A 66 5.93 -2.11 -21.18
N GLY A 67 5.13 -2.22 -22.24
CA GLY A 67 4.75 -3.51 -22.80
C GLY A 67 4.11 -4.38 -21.71
N ASP A 68 4.68 -5.57 -21.53
CA ASP A 68 4.24 -6.54 -20.52
C ASP A 68 4.99 -6.41 -19.18
N ASP A 69 6.02 -5.55 -19.11
CA ASP A 69 6.79 -5.37 -17.88
C ASP A 69 6.02 -4.55 -16.85
N ILE A 70 5.90 -5.08 -15.63
CA ILE A 70 5.35 -4.38 -14.48
C ILE A 70 6.46 -3.65 -13.73
N TRP A 71 6.39 -2.33 -13.69
CA TRP A 71 7.38 -1.48 -13.02
C TRP A 71 6.90 -1.02 -11.65
N ALA A 72 5.60 -0.78 -11.50
CA ALA A 72 4.98 -0.41 -10.23
C ALA A 72 3.59 -1.04 -10.08
N VAL A 73 3.22 -1.30 -8.83
CA VAL A 73 1.93 -1.85 -8.42
C VAL A 73 1.37 -0.95 -7.33
N SER A 74 0.06 -0.70 -7.36
CA SER A 74 -0.66 -0.06 -6.26
C SER A 74 -1.99 -0.76 -5.98
N ILE A 75 -2.43 -0.69 -4.72
CA ILE A 75 -3.68 -1.27 -4.25
C ILE A 75 -4.52 -0.15 -3.63
N TRP A 76 -5.71 0.06 -4.18
CA TRP A 76 -6.63 1.10 -3.79
C TRP A 76 -7.95 0.52 -3.32
N GLN A 77 -8.37 0.89 -2.12
CA GLN A 77 -9.64 0.48 -1.54
C GLN A 77 -10.68 1.59 -1.70
N HIS A 78 -11.95 1.22 -1.85
CA HIS A 78 -13.07 2.15 -1.69
C HIS A 78 -13.61 2.03 -0.26
N VAL A 79 -13.32 3.03 0.57
CA VAL A 79 -13.63 2.98 1.99
C VAL A 79 -14.97 3.68 2.23
N THR A 80 -15.95 2.91 2.69
CA THR A 80 -17.30 3.40 3.05
C THR A 80 -17.62 3.23 4.53
N SER A 81 -16.84 2.42 5.25
CA SER A 81 -16.93 2.23 6.71
C SER A 81 -15.55 1.89 7.29
N GLY A 82 -15.43 1.95 8.61
CA GLY A 82 -14.22 1.55 9.34
C GLY A 82 -14.10 0.05 9.63
N GLU A 83 -15.11 -0.75 9.23
CA GLU A 83 -15.26 -2.14 9.67
C GLU A 83 -14.12 -3.05 9.20
N ARG A 84 -13.63 -2.86 7.97
CA ARG A 84 -12.49 -3.63 7.44
C ARG A 84 -11.25 -3.48 8.32
N PHE A 85 -10.91 -2.25 8.71
CA PHE A 85 -9.73 -2.02 9.57
C PHE A 85 -9.89 -2.66 10.95
N VAL A 86 -11.10 -2.61 11.51
CA VAL A 86 -11.41 -3.28 12.79
C VAL A 86 -11.28 -4.80 12.66
N ALA A 87 -11.78 -5.39 11.57
CA ALA A 87 -11.66 -6.81 11.30
C ALA A 87 -10.19 -7.24 11.12
N GLU A 88 -9.42 -6.50 10.31
CA GLU A 88 -7.99 -6.76 10.09
C GLU A 88 -7.18 -6.67 11.41
N ALA A 89 -7.50 -5.71 12.28
CA ALA A 89 -6.88 -5.62 13.61
C ALA A 89 -7.25 -6.80 14.52
N ALA A 90 -8.48 -7.30 14.45
CA ALA A 90 -8.90 -8.47 15.21
C ALA A 90 -8.21 -9.75 14.72
N GLU A 91 -8.05 -9.92 13.41
CA GLU A 91 -7.31 -11.03 12.80
C GLU A 91 -5.84 -11.03 13.20
N ALA A 92 -5.17 -9.88 13.12
CA ALA A 92 -3.77 -9.76 13.53
C ALA A 92 -3.59 -10.03 15.03
N ARG A 93 -4.54 -9.60 15.87
CA ARG A 93 -4.56 -9.94 17.30
C ARG A 93 -4.71 -11.45 17.53
N ALA A 94 -5.58 -12.12 16.78
CA ALA A 94 -5.75 -13.58 16.87
C ALA A 94 -4.46 -14.31 16.45
N MET A 95 -3.81 -13.86 15.37
CA MET A 95 -2.50 -14.38 14.94
C MET A 95 -1.45 -14.20 16.04
N ARG A 96 -1.40 -13.03 16.69
CA ARG A 96 -0.50 -12.79 17.82
C ARG A 96 -0.74 -13.74 18.99
N GLN A 97 -2.00 -14.04 19.31
CA GLN A 97 -2.34 -14.97 20.39
C GLN A 97 -1.86 -16.40 20.10
N GLN A 98 -1.87 -16.80 18.82
CA GLN A 98 -1.40 -18.13 18.40
C GLN A 98 0.14 -18.22 18.36
N ALA A 99 0.82 -17.11 18.10
CA ALA A 99 2.28 -17.05 17.99
C ALA A 99 2.87 -15.85 18.76
N PRO A 100 2.77 -15.83 20.11
CA PRO A 100 3.12 -14.65 20.92
C PRO A 100 4.60 -14.28 20.87
N GLU A 101 5.47 -15.26 20.61
CA GLU A 101 6.92 -15.13 20.53
C GLU A 101 7.41 -14.58 19.17
N LEU A 102 6.56 -14.58 18.13
CA LEU A 102 6.95 -14.08 16.81
C LEU A 102 6.81 -12.56 16.74
N SER A 103 7.92 -11.85 16.52
CA SER A 103 7.91 -10.39 16.35
C SER A 103 7.07 -9.93 15.16
N VAL A 104 7.02 -10.72 14.07
CA VAL A 104 6.15 -10.45 12.90
C VAL A 104 4.68 -10.32 13.35
N ALA A 105 4.17 -11.28 14.12
CA ALA A 105 2.78 -11.25 14.59
C ALA A 105 2.50 -10.04 15.48
N ARG A 106 3.45 -9.67 16.35
CA ARG A 106 3.36 -8.48 17.21
C ARG A 106 3.33 -7.19 16.41
N ARG A 107 4.21 -7.06 15.40
CA ARG A 107 4.35 -5.86 14.59
C ARG A 107 3.14 -5.68 13.67
N LEU A 108 2.62 -6.78 13.10
CA LEU A 108 1.36 -6.77 12.38
C LEU A 108 0.20 -6.30 13.25
N GLU A 109 0.02 -6.90 14.44
CA GLU A 109 -1.00 -6.46 15.41
C GLU A 109 -0.87 -4.96 15.70
N THR A 110 0.34 -4.49 16.00
CA THR A 110 0.63 -3.08 16.32
C THR A 110 0.23 -2.16 15.17
N LEU A 111 0.62 -2.50 13.94
CA LEU A 111 0.30 -1.73 12.74
C LEU A 111 -1.21 -1.69 12.50
N THR A 112 -1.87 -2.86 12.47
CA THR A 112 -3.30 -2.93 12.16
C THR A 112 -4.16 -2.28 13.24
N ALA A 113 -3.78 -2.40 14.52
CA ALA A 113 -4.49 -1.73 15.61
C ALA A 113 -4.36 -0.22 15.52
N LEU A 114 -3.16 0.28 15.19
CA LEU A 114 -2.94 1.71 14.93
C LEU A 114 -3.79 2.21 13.76
N LEU A 115 -3.74 1.53 12.62
CA LEU A 115 -4.54 1.91 11.46
C LEU A 115 -6.04 1.87 11.80
N ALA A 116 -6.53 0.82 12.45
CA ALA A 116 -7.93 0.73 12.86
C ALA A 116 -8.37 1.88 13.78
N ALA A 117 -7.50 2.33 14.69
CA ALA A 117 -7.77 3.41 15.62
C ALA A 117 -7.72 4.79 14.95
N GLU A 118 -6.72 5.02 14.10
CA GLU A 118 -6.39 6.36 13.57
C GLU A 118 -6.94 6.62 12.17
N HIS A 119 -7.41 5.58 11.46
CA HIS A 119 -7.97 5.74 10.12
C HIS A 119 -9.13 6.74 10.15
N PRO A 120 -9.17 7.69 9.21
CA PRO A 120 -10.22 8.69 9.18
C PRO A 120 -11.63 8.08 9.18
N ARG A 121 -12.54 8.76 9.87
CA ARG A 121 -13.98 8.45 9.88
C ARG A 121 -14.79 9.32 8.92
N GLU A 122 -14.10 10.04 8.03
CA GLU A 122 -14.70 10.73 6.91
C GLU A 122 -14.87 9.72 5.78
N PHE A 123 -16.10 9.48 5.34
CA PHE A 123 -16.45 8.53 4.30
C PHE A 123 -17.38 9.20 3.26
N PRO A 124 -17.38 8.76 1.99
CA PRO A 124 -16.49 7.77 1.40
C PRO A 124 -15.16 8.38 0.95
N HIS A 125 -14.12 7.55 0.85
CA HIS A 125 -12.83 7.95 0.27
C HIS A 125 -12.11 6.79 -0.41
N ARG A 126 -11.14 7.12 -1.26
CA ARG A 126 -10.18 6.17 -1.81
C ARG A 126 -9.02 6.02 -0.84
N TYR A 127 -8.63 4.80 -0.51
CA TYR A 127 -7.47 4.56 0.33
C TYR A 127 -6.36 3.88 -0.47
N LEU A 128 -5.23 4.55 -0.61
CA LEU A 128 -4.03 3.95 -1.18
C LEU A 128 -3.32 3.15 -0.08
N GLN A 129 -3.63 1.86 -0.03
CA GLN A 129 -3.06 0.95 0.97
C GLN A 129 -1.58 0.69 0.69
N VAL A 130 -1.24 0.44 -0.57
CA VAL A 130 0.13 0.13 -0.99
C VAL A 130 0.42 0.77 -2.33
N ILE A 131 1.63 1.31 -2.49
CA ILE A 131 2.25 1.53 -3.79
C ILE A 131 3.74 1.18 -3.72
N VAL A 132 4.17 0.31 -4.62
CA VAL A 132 5.55 -0.18 -4.68
C VAL A 132 6.08 -0.05 -6.10
N THR A 133 7.40 0.09 -6.22
CA THR A 133 8.09 0.17 -7.51
C THR A 133 9.26 -0.80 -7.49
N VAL A 134 9.25 -1.70 -8.48
CA VAL A 134 10.28 -2.72 -8.70
C VAL A 134 11.65 -2.05 -8.73
N PRO A 135 12.66 -2.54 -7.98
CA PRO A 135 13.94 -1.85 -7.78
C PRO A 135 14.60 -1.31 -9.05
N GLU A 136 14.62 -2.11 -10.11
CA GLU A 136 15.24 -1.82 -11.41
C GLU A 136 14.53 -0.69 -12.19
N HIS A 137 13.31 -0.32 -11.78
CA HIS A 137 12.49 0.69 -12.43
C HIS A 137 12.26 1.94 -11.58
N ARG A 138 12.93 2.06 -10.44
CA ARG A 138 12.86 3.25 -9.59
C ARG A 138 13.43 4.47 -10.28
N GLY A 139 12.85 5.64 -9.96
CA GLY A 139 13.25 6.91 -10.58
C GLY A 139 12.71 7.11 -12.01
N LYS A 140 12.04 6.11 -12.60
CA LYS A 140 11.43 6.22 -13.95
C LYS A 140 9.99 6.78 -13.95
N GLY A 141 9.48 7.22 -12.80
CA GLY A 141 8.16 7.84 -12.68
C GLY A 141 6.95 6.88 -12.63
N ALA A 142 7.17 5.55 -12.59
CA ALA A 142 6.11 4.54 -12.63
C ALA A 142 5.00 4.74 -11.58
N GLY A 143 5.35 4.90 -10.31
CA GLY A 143 4.35 5.16 -9.26
C GLY A 143 3.66 6.52 -9.38
N ALA A 144 4.38 7.56 -9.83
CA ALA A 144 3.80 8.88 -10.08
C ALA A 144 2.80 8.87 -11.25
N ALA A 145 3.03 8.03 -12.27
CA ALA A 145 2.11 7.86 -13.37
C ALA A 145 0.79 7.26 -12.90
N ILE A 146 0.83 6.25 -12.02
CA ILE A 146 -0.39 5.69 -11.41
C ILE A 146 -1.14 6.78 -10.63
N LEU A 147 -0.45 7.51 -9.75
CA LEU A 147 -1.07 8.58 -8.95
C LEU A 147 -1.71 9.65 -9.84
N GLY A 148 -0.99 10.16 -10.84
CA GLY A 148 -1.51 11.19 -11.74
C GLY A 148 -2.75 10.74 -12.51
N ASP A 149 -2.74 9.51 -12.99
CA ASP A 149 -3.88 8.93 -13.71
C ASP A 149 -5.10 8.71 -12.79
N ARG A 150 -4.89 8.19 -11.57
CA ARG A 150 -5.99 7.88 -10.63
C ARG A 150 -6.58 9.10 -9.96
N LEU A 151 -5.75 10.04 -9.52
CA LEU A 151 -6.23 11.26 -8.89
C LEU A 151 -7.07 12.09 -9.84
N LYS A 152 -6.76 12.12 -11.15
CA LYS A 152 -7.62 12.76 -12.15
C LYS A 152 -9.03 12.16 -12.18
N VAL A 153 -9.15 10.83 -12.18
CA VAL A 153 -10.46 10.16 -12.13
C VAL A 153 -11.18 10.44 -10.82
N TYR A 154 -10.47 10.45 -9.69
CA TYR A 154 -11.08 10.76 -8.39
C TYR A 154 -11.51 12.22 -8.28
N THR A 155 -10.82 13.15 -8.97
CA THR A 155 -11.27 14.52 -9.15
C THR A 155 -12.59 14.60 -9.92
N GLU A 156 -12.70 13.90 -11.06
CA GLU A 156 -13.93 13.86 -11.85
C GLU A 156 -15.10 13.24 -11.04
N GLN A 157 -14.82 12.28 -10.18
CA GLN A 157 -15.80 11.64 -9.29
C GLN A 157 -16.10 12.44 -8.02
N GLN A 158 -15.36 13.51 -7.73
CA GLN A 158 -15.45 14.29 -6.48
C GLN A 158 -15.28 13.42 -5.22
N VAL A 159 -14.39 12.42 -5.28
CA VAL A 159 -14.07 11.51 -4.15
C VAL A 159 -12.65 11.80 -3.64
N PRO A 160 -12.47 12.09 -2.33
CA PRO A 160 -11.14 12.32 -1.77
C PRO A 160 -10.32 11.03 -1.72
N ALA A 161 -9.00 11.16 -1.65
CA ALA A 161 -8.09 10.04 -1.47
C ALA A 161 -7.20 10.23 -0.24
N PHE A 162 -6.92 9.14 0.47
CA PHE A 162 -6.16 9.11 1.70
C PHE A 162 -5.04 8.08 1.62
N LEU A 163 -3.96 8.34 2.34
CA LEU A 163 -2.84 7.40 2.52
C LEU A 163 -2.06 7.71 3.81
N GLU A 164 -1.26 6.74 4.23
CA GLU A 164 -0.13 6.96 5.13
C GLU A 164 1.19 6.80 4.38
N ALA A 165 1.98 7.87 4.30
CA ALA A 165 3.33 7.78 3.76
C ALA A 165 4.25 7.13 4.79
N SER A 166 4.93 6.04 4.41
CA SER A 166 5.86 5.31 5.28
C SER A 166 7.28 5.88 5.31
N THR A 167 7.60 6.88 4.49
CA THR A 167 8.90 7.56 4.50
C THR A 167 8.76 9.04 4.14
N GLU A 168 9.74 9.86 4.56
CA GLU A 168 9.84 11.26 4.13
C GLU A 168 9.98 11.38 2.60
N ARG A 169 10.62 10.40 1.94
CA ARG A 169 10.76 10.36 0.48
C ARG A 169 9.41 10.13 -0.21
N SER A 170 8.62 9.17 0.28
CA SER A 170 7.28 8.90 -0.27
C SER A 170 6.32 10.04 0.04
N SER A 171 6.39 10.65 1.23
CA SER A 171 5.60 11.85 1.56
C SER A 171 5.86 13.01 0.57
N ARG A 172 7.13 13.30 0.24
CA ARG A 172 7.46 14.30 -0.79
C ARG A 172 6.95 13.93 -2.19
N LEU A 173 6.91 12.64 -2.53
CA LEU A 173 6.32 12.18 -3.79
C LEU A 173 4.82 12.48 -3.81
N TYR A 174 4.08 12.06 -2.79
CA TYR A 174 2.64 12.28 -2.70
C TYR A 174 2.29 13.77 -2.68
N ALA A 175 3.09 14.60 -1.99
CA ALA A 175 2.93 16.05 -2.01
C ALA A 175 3.02 16.66 -3.41
N ARG A 176 3.95 16.19 -4.25
CA ARG A 176 4.03 16.64 -5.66
C ARG A 176 2.84 16.18 -6.50
N CYS A 177 2.15 15.12 -6.08
CA CYS A 177 0.94 14.63 -6.72
C CYS A 177 -0.35 15.29 -6.17
N GLY A 178 -0.24 16.23 -5.22
CA GLY A 178 -1.37 16.97 -4.67
C GLY A 178 -1.91 16.45 -3.33
N PHE A 179 -1.23 15.50 -2.68
CA PHE A 179 -1.58 15.12 -1.32
C PHE A 179 -1.03 16.12 -0.30
N GLU A 180 -1.83 16.50 0.69
CA GLU A 180 -1.44 17.37 1.78
C GLU A 180 -1.33 16.57 3.09
N ALA A 181 -0.24 16.79 3.83
CA ALA A 181 -0.06 16.16 5.13
C ALA A 181 -1.03 16.76 6.16
N THR A 182 -1.68 15.91 6.94
CA THR A 182 -2.63 16.33 7.99
C THR A 182 -1.98 16.90 9.25
N GLY A 183 -0.65 16.78 9.36
CA GLY A 183 0.09 16.99 10.60
C GLY A 183 0.08 15.78 11.54
N LYS A 184 -0.80 14.78 11.32
CA LYS A 184 -0.76 13.53 12.09
C LYS A 184 0.43 12.67 11.67
N ARG A 185 1.13 12.18 12.68
CA ARG A 185 2.33 11.34 12.55
C ARG A 185 2.22 10.20 13.55
N HIS A 186 2.40 8.98 13.06
CA HIS A 186 2.29 7.78 13.88
C HIS A 186 3.61 7.00 13.83
N PRO A 187 4.52 7.22 14.79
CA PRO A 187 5.77 6.47 14.86
C PRO A 187 5.49 5.02 15.22
N LEU A 188 5.94 4.09 14.38
CA LEU A 188 5.93 2.68 14.72
C LEU A 188 7.05 2.35 15.72
N PRO A 189 6.86 1.37 16.63
CA PRO A 189 7.89 0.99 17.60
C PRO A 189 9.18 0.45 16.96
N GLU A 190 10.23 0.28 17.76
CA GLU A 190 11.45 -0.46 17.36
C GLU A 190 12.08 0.03 16.04
N ASN A 191 12.37 1.34 15.96
CA ASN A 191 12.92 1.98 14.76
C ASN A 191 12.07 1.82 13.49
N GLY A 192 10.79 1.48 13.65
CA GLY A 192 9.84 1.46 12.55
C GLY A 192 9.62 2.83 11.92
N PRO A 193 9.06 2.88 10.70
CA PRO A 193 8.78 4.15 10.04
C PRO A 193 7.76 4.98 10.83
N THR A 194 7.80 6.29 10.63
CA THR A 194 6.70 7.17 11.02
C THR A 194 5.72 7.28 9.87
N LEU A 195 4.51 6.79 10.08
CA LEU A 195 3.41 6.93 9.13
C LEU A 195 2.91 8.38 9.14
N ILE A 196 2.88 9.02 7.98
CA ILE A 196 2.43 10.40 7.81
C ILE A 196 1.10 10.38 7.06
N SER A 197 0.01 10.71 7.75
CA SER A 197 -1.33 10.70 7.16
C SER A 197 -1.50 11.88 6.20
N MET A 198 -1.90 11.62 4.96
CA MET A 198 -2.05 12.62 3.90
C MET A 198 -3.38 12.49 3.16
N TRP A 199 -3.95 13.61 2.75
CA TRP A 199 -5.18 13.69 1.96
C TRP A 199 -4.95 14.36 0.62
N PHE A 200 -5.53 13.79 -0.42
CA PHE A 200 -5.85 14.49 -1.65
C PHE A 200 -7.34 14.83 -1.63
N ARG A 201 -7.65 16.10 -1.88
CA ARG A 201 -9.03 16.59 -1.98
C ARG A 201 -9.24 17.19 -3.38
N PRO A 202 -10.16 16.61 -4.20
CA PRO A 202 -10.60 17.15 -5.48
C PRO A 202 -11.01 18.62 -5.49
#